data_AF-A0A1F4UG68-F1
#
_entry.id   AF-A0A1F4UG68-F1
#
_cell.length_a   1.000
_cell.length_b   1.000
_cell.length_c   1.000
_cell.angle_alpha   90.00
_cell.angle_beta   90.00
_cell.angle_gamma   90.00
#
_symmetry.space_group_name_H-M   'P 1'
#
loop_
_entity.id
_entity.type
_entity.pdbx_description
1 polymer ?
#
loop_
_entity_poly.entity_id
_entity_poly.type
_entity_poly.pdbx_seq_one_letter_code
_entity_poly.pdbx_strand_id
1 'polypeptide(L)' 'MKRTYQPKNLKRIKKFGFRARNKNSQGKNVLKRRIAKGRKFLTVSEEYSLKRKKSLSRAR' A
#
# COMPACT_ATOMS: atom_id res chain seq x y z
N MET A 1 5.04 -24.10 16.09
CA MET A 1 3.91 -23.85 15.17
C MET A 1 4.12 -22.54 14.40
N LYS A 2 3.91 -22.52 13.07
CA LYS A 2 4.16 -21.34 12.22
C LYS A 2 3.05 -20.29 12.36
N ARG A 3 3.40 -19.01 12.41
CA ARG A 3 2.44 -17.89 12.51
C ARG A 3 1.77 -17.60 11.15
N THR A 4 0.56 -17.03 11.17
CA THR A 4 -0.24 -16.73 9.97
C THR A 4 0.36 -15.62 9.11
N TYR A 5 0.94 -14.61 9.74
CA TYR A 5 1.59 -13.52 9.01
C TYR A 5 3.04 -13.89 8.66
N GLN A 6 3.27 -14.11 7.37
CA GLN A 6 4.59 -14.33 6.79
C GLN A 6 4.90 -13.17 5.83
N PRO A 7 5.59 -12.10 6.30
CA PRO A 7 5.72 -10.85 5.55
C PRO A 7 6.50 -11.06 4.25
N LYS A 8 5.89 -10.70 3.12
CA LYS A 8 6.55 -10.60 1.82
C LYS A 8 6.10 -9.34 1.09
N ASN A 9 7.04 -8.43 0.83
CA ASN A 9 6.78 -7.10 0.27
C ASN A 9 6.06 -7.19 -1.10
N LEU A 10 6.55 -8.02 -2.01
CA LEU A 10 5.95 -8.22 -3.34
C LEU A 10 4.50 -8.71 -3.25
N LYS A 11 4.21 -9.69 -2.38
CA LYS A 11 2.85 -10.21 -2.19
C LYS A 11 1.91 -9.12 -1.66
N ARG A 12 2.38 -8.32 -0.70
CA ARG A 12 1.59 -7.24 -0.10
C ARG A 12 1.29 -6.13 -1.12
N ILE A 13 2.26 -5.72 -1.93
CA ILE A 13 2.09 -4.68 -2.96
C ILE A 13 1.18 -5.16 -4.09
N LYS A 14 1.38 -6.38 -4.60
CA LYS A 14 0.54 -6.93 -5.68
C LYS A 14 -0.93 -7.08 -5.26
N LYS A 15 -1.20 -7.46 -4.01
CA LYS A 15 -2.57 -7.67 -3.51
C LYS A 15 -3.25 -6.40 -3.02
N PHE A 16 -2.51 -5.49 -2.38
CA PHE A 16 -3.09 -4.34 -1.65
C PHE A 16 -2.55 -2.97 -2.08
N GLY A 17 -1.76 -2.90 -3.14
CA GLY A 17 -1.27 -1.65 -3.72
C GLY A 17 -2.33 -0.90 -4.52
N PHE A 18 -2.01 0.34 -4.91
CA PHE A 18 -2.91 1.23 -5.64
C PHE A 18 -3.44 0.63 -6.94
N ARG A 19 -2.54 0.08 -7.77
CA ARG A 19 -2.90 -0.55 -9.05
C ARG A 19 -3.91 -1.69 -8.88
N ALA A 20 -3.73 -2.52 -7.85
CA ALA A 20 -4.63 -3.63 -7.54
C ALA A 20 -6.02 -3.15 -7.12
N ARG A 21 -6.08 -2.05 -6.35
CA ARG A 21 -7.35 -1.42 -5.96
C ARG A 21 -8.02 -0.70 -7.14
N ASN A 22 -7.26 -0.12 -8.06
CA ASN A 22 -7.84 0.59 -9.20
C ASN A 22 -8.32 -0.35 -10.32
N LYS A 23 -7.90 -1.61 -10.33
CA LYS A 23 -8.24 -2.58 -11.40
C LYS A 23 -9.72 -2.94 -11.42
N ASN A 24 -10.37 -3.05 -10.26
CA ASN A 24 -11.76 -3.51 -10.14
C ASN A 24 -12.69 -2.41 -9.60
N SER A 25 -13.98 -2.51 -9.92
CA SER A 25 -15.00 -1.55 -9.45
C SER A 25 -15.06 -1.47 -7.92
N GLN A 26 -15.03 -2.63 -7.24
CA GLN A 26 -15.04 -2.69 -5.78
C GLN A 26 -13.80 -2.05 -5.15
N GLY A 27 -12.62 -2.21 -5.75
CA GLY A 27 -11.40 -1.59 -5.25
C GLY A 27 -11.39 -0.07 -5.47
N LYS A 28 -11.96 0.42 -6.59
CA LYS A 28 -12.20 1.85 -6.79
C LYS A 28 -13.11 2.42 -5.69
N ASN A 29 -14.15 1.69 -5.29
CA ASN A 29 -15.03 2.10 -4.17
C ASN A 29 -14.28 2.14 -2.83
N VAL A 30 -13.32 1.23 -2.60
CA VAL A 30 -12.43 1.30 -1.44
C VAL A 30 -11.59 2.59 -1.47
N LEU A 31 -11.01 2.94 -2.62
CA LEU A 31 -10.24 4.19 -2.75
C LEU A 31 -11.11 5.42 -2.49
N LYS A 32 -12.30 5.50 -3.11
CA LYS A 32 -13.25 6.60 -2.90
C LYS A 32 -13.60 6.80 -1.42
N ARG A 33 -13.94 5.72 -0.70
CA ARG A 33 -14.22 5.78 0.75
C ARG A 33 -13.02 6.25 1.57
N ARG A 34 -11.80 5.86 1.18
CA ARG A 34 -10.57 6.27 1.89
C ARG A 34 -10.24 7.75 1.65
N ILE A 35 -10.48 8.24 0.43
CA ILE A 35 -10.34 9.66 0.07
C ILE A 35 -11.37 10.49 0.83
N ALA A 36 -12.64 10.11 0.81
CA ALA A 36 -13.71 10.82 1.52
C ALA A 36 -13.44 10.91 3.04
N LYS A 37 -12.83 9.86 3.62
CA LYS A 37 -12.41 9.87 5.04
C LYS A 37 -11.15 10.73 5.29
N GLY A 38 -10.43 11.18 4.27
CA GLY A 38 -9.19 11.95 4.42
C GLY A 38 -8.01 11.14 4.95
N ARG A 39 -7.91 9.84 4.62
CA ARG A 39 -6.79 9.04 5.12
C ARG A 39 -5.46 9.48 4.50
N LYS A 40 -4.46 9.75 5.36
CA LYS A 40 -3.09 10.12 4.96
C LYS A 40 -2.45 9.20 3.91
N PHE A 41 -2.75 7.90 3.96
CA PHE A 41 -2.30 6.93 2.96
C PHE A 41 -3.49 6.15 2.40
N LEU A 42 -3.60 6.08 1.08
CA LEU A 42 -4.72 5.40 0.43
C LEU A 42 -4.44 3.90 0.26
N THR A 43 -3.19 3.50 0.04
CA THR A 43 -2.82 2.08 -0.11
C THR A 43 -1.43 1.78 0.43
N VAL A 44 -1.07 0.50 0.43
CA VAL A 44 0.23 0.03 0.90
C VAL A 44 1.38 0.61 0.06
N SER A 45 1.20 0.83 -1.25
CA SER A 45 2.30 1.30 -2.12
C SER A 45 2.79 2.70 -1.78
N GLU A 46 1.92 3.58 -1.26
CA GLU A 46 2.30 4.93 -0.83
C GLU A 46 3.21 4.90 0.41
N GLU A 47 2.91 4.02 1.37
CA GLU A 47 3.75 3.78 2.56
C GLU A 47 5.16 3.30 2.17
N TYR A 48 5.25 2.35 1.23
CA TYR A 48 6.54 1.81 0.78
C TYR A 48 7.37 2.84 0.01
N SER A 49 6.74 3.67 -0.82
CA SER A 49 7.46 4.69 -1.58
C SER A 49 8.11 5.74 -0.66
N LEU A 50 7.48 6.06 0.47
CA LEU A 50 8.02 6.95 1.49
C LEU A 50 9.20 6.32 2.25
N LYS A 51 9.08 5.04 2.62
CA LYS A 51 10.19 4.30 3.25
C LYS A 51 11.43 4.26 2.35
N ARG A 52 11.26 4.01 1.04
CA ARG A 52 12.36 4.02 0.06
C ARG A 52 13.01 5.39 -0.12
N LYS A 53 12.21 6.47 -0.13
CA LYS A 53 12.75 7.83 -0.22
C LYS A 53 13.55 8.21 1.03
N LYS A 54 13.08 7.83 2.23
CA LYS A 54 13.79 8.06 3.51
C LYS A 54 15.11 7.30 3.63
N SER A 55 15.23 6.12 3.01
CA SER A 55 16.51 5.40 3.02
C SER A 55 17.53 6.04 2.06
N LEU A 56 17.07 6.52 0.90
CA LEU A 56 17.93 7.19 -0.09
C LEU A 56 18.43 8.57 0.39
N SER A 57 17.63 9.28 1.17
CA SER A 57 18.02 10.59 1.74
C SER A 57 19.01 10.50 2.90
N ARG A 58 19.20 9.31 3.49
CA ARG A 58 20.17 9.05 4.57
C ARG A 58 21.53 8.53 4.05
N ALA A 59 21.57 8.14 2.78
CA ALA A 59 22.78 7.68 2.10
C ALA A 59 23.50 8.81 1.35
N ARG A 60 23.00 10.04 1.48
CA ARG A 60 23.66 11.30 1.11
C ARG A 60 24.05 11.99 2.40
#